data_AF-A0A7C1HKI0-F1
#
_entry.id   AF-A0A7C1HKI0-F1
#
_cell.length_a   1.000
_cell.length_b   1.000
_cell.length_c   1.000
_cell.angle_alpha   90.00
_cell.angle_beta   90.00
_cell.angle_gamma   90.00
#
_symmetry.space_group_name_H-M   'P 1'
#
loop_
_entity.id
_entity.type
_entity.pdbx_description
1 polymer ?
#
loop_
_entity_poly.entity_id
_entity_poly.type
_entity_poly.pdbx_seq_one_letter_code
_entity_poly.pdbx_strand_id
1 'polypeptide(L)' 'MRLFALELDHFRCFERLRLESEAGELALVGPNASGKTSLLEAVYFLGTARSFRFADDRD' A
#
# COMPACT_ATOMS: atom_id res chain seq x y z
N MET A 1 -1.95 9.17 12.09
CA MET A 1 -0.77 8.85 11.26
C MET A 1 -0.92 9.62 9.94
N ARG A 2 0.14 10.25 9.42
CA ARG A 2 0.15 10.89 8.11
C ARG A 2 1.28 10.30 7.27
N LEU A 3 0.99 9.94 6.03
CA LEU A 3 1.96 9.37 5.09
C LEU A 3 2.48 10.50 4.19
N PHE A 4 3.79 10.80 4.27
CA PHE A 4 4.43 11.82 3.42
C PHE A 4 5.15 11.20 2.22
N ALA A 5 5.73 10.02 2.41
CA ALA A 5 6.39 9.27 1.36
C ALA A 5 6.21 7.78 1.60
N LEU A 6 6.16 7.02 0.51
CA LEU A 6 6.12 5.56 0.48
C LEU A 6 7.16 5.08 -0.53
N GLU A 7 8.14 4.33 -0.06
CA GLU A 7 9.10 3.63 -0.92
C GLU A 7 8.89 2.12 -0.76
N LEU A 8 8.78 1.43 -1.89
CA LEU A 8 8.64 -0.02 -1.99
C LEU A 8 9.82 -0.59 -2.76
N ASP A 9 10.40 -1.66 -2.24
CA ASP A 9 11.43 -2.46 -2.89
C ASP A 9 11.03 -3.94 -2.85
N HIS A 10 10.91 -4.55 -4.01
CA HIS A 10 10.45 -5.94 -4.21
C HIS A 10 9.16 -6.28 -3.43
N PHE A 11 8.19 -5.36 -3.41
CA PHE A 11 6.92 -5.52 -2.69
C PHE A 11 5.79 -5.94 -3.62
N ARG A 12 5.34 -7.19 -3.49
CA ARG A 12 4.24 -7.77 -4.29
C ARG A 12 4.51 -7.62 -5.80
N CYS A 13 3.67 -6.87 -6.50
CA CYS A 13 3.77 -6.64 -7.95
C CYS A 13 4.64 -5.42 -8.31
N PHE A 14 5.23 -4.74 -7.33
CA PHE A 14 6.14 -3.62 -7.56
C PHE A 14 7.58 -4.08 -7.34
N GLU A 15 8.39 -4.07 -8.41
CA GLU A 15 9.84 -4.23 -8.26
C GLU A 15 10.40 -3.05 -7.47
N ARG A 16 10.07 -1.82 -7.88
CA ARG A 16 10.35 -0.59 -7.15
C ARG A 16 9.22 0.41 -7.34
N LEU A 17 8.92 1.17 -6.28
CA LEU A 17 7.99 2.30 -6.36
C LEU A 17 8.41 3.37 -5.35
N ARG A 18 8.36 4.63 -5.76
CA ARG A 18 8.43 5.78 -4.86
C ARG A 18 7.22 6.66 -5.10
N LEU A 19 6.50 6.97 -4.03
CA LEU A 19 5.35 7.85 -4.03
C LEU A 19 5.52 8.90 -2.94
N GLU A 20 5.42 10.16 -3.32
CA GLU A 20 5.40 11.30 -2.39
C GLU A 20 3.96 11.80 -2.29
N SER A 21 3.51 12.11 -1.08
CA SER A 21 2.16 12.54 -0.78
C SER A 21 2.18 13.78 0.11
N GLU A 22 1.99 14.93 -0.53
CA GLU A 22 1.73 16.20 0.17
C GLU A 22 0.23 16.50 0.26
N ALA A 23 -0.59 15.71 -0.46
CA ALA A 23 -2.02 15.92 -0.60
C ALA A 23 -2.78 15.67 0.72
N GLY A 24 -3.90 16.39 0.89
CA GLY A 24 -4.87 16.10 1.95
C GLY A 24 -5.66 14.82 1.69
N GLU A 25 -5.82 14.45 0.42
CA GLU A 25 -6.53 13.26 -0.05
C GLU A 25 -5.78 12.63 -1.23
N LEU A 26 -5.73 11.30 -1.30
CA LEU A 26 -5.04 10.55 -2.35
C LEU A 26 -5.97 9.45 -2.89
N ALA A 27 -6.21 9.47 -4.19
CA ALA A 27 -7.01 8.45 -4.88
C ALA A 27 -6.10 7.55 -5.75
N LEU A 28 -6.24 6.23 -5.59
CA LEU A 28 -5.56 5.24 -6.43
C LEU A 28 -6.50 4.81 -7.56
N VAL A 29 -6.16 5.15 -8.81
CA VAL A 29 -7.00 4.87 -9.98
C VAL A 29 -6.23 4.04 -11.00
N GLY A 30 -6.89 3.06 -11.62
CA GLY A 30 -6.30 2.22 -12.65
C GLY A 30 -7.06 0.89 -12.85
N PRO A 31 -6.67 0.07 -13.83
CA PRO A 31 -7.32 -1.21 -14.12
C PRO A 31 -7.28 -2.20 -12.95
N ASN A 32 -8.15 -3.21 -12.95
CA ASN A 32 -8.03 -4.31 -12.00
C ASN A 32 -6.66 -5.00 -12.12
N ALA A 33 -6.19 -5.57 -11.01
CA ALA A 33 -4.86 -6.17 -10.88
C ALA A 33 -3.66 -5.22 -11.11
N SER A 34 -3.86 -3.90 -11.24
CA SER A 34 -2.77 -2.92 -11.42
C SER A 34 -1.97 -2.59 -10.14
N GLY A 35 -2.14 -3.36 -9.05
CA GLY A 35 -1.41 -3.14 -7.80
C GLY A 35 -2.01 -2.15 -6.79
N LYS A 36 -3.21 -1.61 -7.03
CA LYS A 36 -3.87 -0.67 -6.09
C LYS A 36 -4.03 -1.25 -4.67
N THR A 37 -4.53 -2.48 -4.55
CA THR A 37 -4.64 -3.15 -3.24
C THR A 37 -3.27 -3.42 -2.61
N SER A 38 -2.23 -3.67 -3.41
CA SER A 38 -0.86 -3.83 -2.92
C SER A 38 -0.33 -2.52 -2.29
N LEU A 39 -0.72 -1.36 -2.82
CA LEU A 39 -0.36 -0.08 -2.21
C LEU A 39 -1.04 0.13 -0.86
N LEU A 40 -2.34 -0.14 -0.78
CA LEU A 40 -3.06 -0.09 0.50
C LEU A 40 -2.47 -1.07 1.53
N GLU A 41 -2.07 -2.25 1.08
CA GLU A 41 -1.36 -3.23 1.90
C GLU A 41 -0.03 -2.71 2.42
N ALA A 42 0.78 -2.06 1.60
CA ALA A 42 2.04 -1.49 2.05
C ALA A 42 1.84 -0.43 3.14
N VAL A 43 0.85 0.46 2.98
CA VAL A 43 0.51 1.47 3.99
C VAL A 43 0.04 0.84 5.29
N TYR A 44 -0.82 -0.19 5.21
CA TYR A 44 -1.26 -0.93 6.40
C TYR A 44 -0.09 -1.66 7.08
N PHE A 45 0.77 -2.30 6.30
CA PHE A 45 1.94 -3.02 6.80
C PHE A 45 2.92 -2.10 7.51
N LEU A 46 3.16 -0.89 6.99
CA LEU A 46 3.99 0.12 7.66
C LEU A 46 3.45 0.49 9.05
N GLY A 47 2.13 0.57 9.21
CA GLY A 47 1.50 0.93 10.49
C GLY A 47 1.37 -0.22 11.48
N THR A 48 1.34 -1.48 11.01
CA THR A 48 0.93 -2.63 11.83
C THR A 48 1.95 -3.77 11.86
N ALA A 49 2.96 -3.74 11.00
CA ALA A 49 3.87 -4.84 10.71
C ALA A 49 3.17 -6.17 10.33
N ARG A 50 1.90 -6.09 9.88
CA ARG A 50 1.08 -7.23 9.46
C ARG A 50 0.50 -6.96 8.09
N SER A 51 0.26 -8.02 7.33
CA SER A 51 -0.50 -7.93 6.08
C SER A 51 -1.95 -8.30 6.35
N PHE A 52 -2.89 -7.48 5.89
CA PHE A 52 -4.32 -7.81 5.96
C PHE A 52 -4.72 -8.92 4.98
N ARG A 53 -3.89 -9.28 3.99
CA ARG A 53 -4.21 -10.38 3.07
C ARG A 53 -4.17 -11.76 3.74
N PHE A 54 -3.50 -11.84 4.89
CA PHE A 54 -3.41 -13.03 5.71
C PHE A 54 -4.15 -12.86 7.04
N ALA A 55 -5.03 -11.85 7.15
CA ALA A 55 -6.00 -11.85 8.22
C ALA A 55 -6.86 -13.10 8.02
N ASP A 56 -6.78 -14.01 8.98
CA ASP A 56 -7.57 -15.24 9.01
C ASP A 56 -9.06 -14.85 8.88
N ASP A 57 -9.87 -15.67 8.22
CA ASP A 57 -11.29 -15.43 7.90
C ASP A 57 -12.19 -15.44 9.18
N ARG A 58 -11.60 -15.19 10.35
CA ARG A 58 -12.14 -15.42 11.71
C ARG A 58 -12.30 -14.15 12.55
N ASP A 59 -12.13 -12.96 11.99
CA ASP A 59 -12.51 -11.69 12.62
C ASP A 59 -13.84 -11.16 12.05
#